data_AF-A0A317QLM6-F1
#
_entry.id   AF-A0A317QLM6-F1
#
_cell.length_a   1.000
_cell.length_b   1.000
_cell.length_c   1.000
_cell.angle_alpha   90.00
_cell.angle_beta   90.00
_cell.angle_gamma   90.00
#
_symmetry.space_group_name_H-M   'P 1'
#
loop_
_entity.id
_entity.type
_entity.pdbx_description
1 polymer ?
#
loop_
_entity_poly.entity_id
_entity_poly.type
_entity_poly.pdbx_seq_one_letter_code
_entity_poly.pdbx_strand_id
1 'polypeptide(L)'
;MRTIDHTTTAPTTGAPGRAARAGVPTIPLPRASAQETVRTASPARAASAVPSSASTGVADLLRGPVRPARVLMSGPAAVYLQVSTERGSDVVGVLTSDAARLPLGCVLFRPSNGRPLVALPSGAPAEVGGGRIVVGDLVVRAAAWWDPQPRLPSPHPALLPEGVRQLRTTLYGEGVPHSAFTLPGLPAGPVARWPRSAVPSAGPTSTPRCAPPPG
;
A
#
# COMPACT_ATOMS: atom_id res chain seq x y z
N MET A 1 -57.60 -23.56 40.63
CA MET A 1 -56.55 -22.91 39.82
C MET A 1 -55.89 -21.88 40.72
N ARG A 2 -54.68 -22.19 41.24
CA ARG A 2 -54.06 -21.50 42.38
C ARG A 2 -53.19 -20.32 41.90
N THR A 3 -53.32 -19.18 42.57
CA THR A 3 -52.44 -18.01 42.56
C THR A 3 -51.73 -17.94 43.92
N ILE A 4 -50.40 -17.73 43.95
CA ILE A 4 -49.65 -17.22 45.12
C ILE A 4 -48.44 -16.40 44.62
N ASP A 5 -48.30 -15.21 45.21
CA ASP A 5 -47.29 -14.17 45.01
C ASP A 5 -45.90 -14.47 45.62
N HIS A 6 -44.93 -13.66 45.21
CA HIS A 6 -43.56 -13.57 45.72
C HIS A 6 -43.46 -12.83 47.07
N THR A 7 -42.56 -13.25 47.98
CA THR A 7 -41.61 -12.33 48.67
C THR A 7 -40.50 -13.03 49.48
N THR A 8 -39.32 -12.43 49.37
CA THR A 8 -38.02 -12.52 50.07
C THR A 8 -38.02 -12.79 51.58
N THR A 9 -36.99 -13.50 52.11
CA THR A 9 -36.17 -13.14 53.30
C THR A 9 -34.94 -14.09 53.43
N ALA A 10 -33.73 -13.51 53.51
CA ALA A 10 -32.52 -14.05 54.17
C ALA A 10 -32.28 -13.19 55.45
N PRO A 11 -31.31 -13.43 56.37
CA PRO A 11 -30.17 -14.37 56.39
C PRO A 11 -29.93 -15.08 57.76
N THR A 12 -28.93 -15.96 57.88
CA THR A 12 -28.25 -16.20 59.18
C THR A 12 -26.78 -16.57 58.98
N THR A 13 -25.97 -15.91 59.79
CA THR A 13 -24.51 -15.78 59.85
C THR A 13 -23.85 -16.94 60.60
N GLY A 14 -22.61 -17.31 60.25
CA GLY A 14 -21.80 -18.17 61.13
C GLY A 14 -20.47 -18.71 60.60
N ALA A 15 -19.53 -17.82 60.25
CA ALA A 15 -18.07 -17.87 60.52
C ALA A 15 -17.18 -19.15 60.28
N PRO A 16 -15.84 -18.99 60.19
CA PRO A 16 -15.01 -19.73 59.24
C PRO A 16 -14.09 -20.80 59.87
N GLY A 17 -13.84 -21.88 59.13
CA GLY A 17 -12.82 -22.89 59.40
C GLY A 17 -11.73 -22.87 58.33
N ARG A 18 -10.55 -22.39 58.70
CA ARG A 18 -9.33 -22.31 57.89
C ARG A 18 -8.61 -23.66 57.87
N ALA A 19 -8.33 -24.20 56.69
CA ALA A 19 -7.07 -24.90 56.41
C ALA A 19 -6.83 -24.99 54.90
N ALA A 20 -5.66 -24.50 54.48
CA ALA A 20 -5.17 -24.52 53.12
C ALA A 20 -3.95 -25.44 53.03
N ARG A 21 -3.76 -26.14 51.89
CA ARG A 21 -2.60 -26.05 50.98
C ARG A 21 -2.32 -27.36 50.25
N ALA A 22 -2.38 -27.28 48.91
CA ALA A 22 -1.39 -27.73 47.91
C ALA A 22 -2.11 -27.72 46.55
N GLY A 23 -1.67 -27.10 45.47
CA GLY A 23 -0.50 -26.30 45.16
C GLY A 23 -0.70 -25.83 43.72
N VAL A 24 -0.50 -24.53 43.48
CA VAL A 24 -0.14 -23.82 42.23
C VAL A 24 -0.41 -22.34 42.58
N PRO A 25 0.62 -21.47 42.65
CA PRO A 25 0.36 -20.06 42.90
C PRO A 25 -0.24 -19.44 41.64
N THR A 26 -1.54 -19.14 41.66
CA THR A 26 -2.12 -18.12 40.78
C THR A 26 -1.59 -16.77 41.22
N ILE A 27 -0.45 -16.36 40.62
CA ILE A 27 0.07 -15.00 40.76
C ILE A 27 -0.95 -14.07 40.09
N PRO A 28 -1.62 -13.17 40.83
CA PRO A 28 -2.47 -12.16 40.21
C PRO A 28 -1.56 -11.13 39.54
N LEU A 29 -1.37 -11.27 38.22
CA LEU A 29 -0.63 -10.28 37.44
C LEU A 29 -1.41 -8.94 37.48
N PRO A 30 -0.76 -7.82 37.82
CA PRO A 30 -1.36 -6.49 37.71
C PRO A 30 -1.84 -6.25 36.28
N ARG A 31 -3.05 -5.70 36.09
CA ARG A 31 -3.60 -5.32 34.76
C ARG A 31 -2.62 -4.50 33.92
N ALA A 32 -1.73 -3.75 34.55
CA ALA A 32 -0.68 -2.99 33.87
C ALA A 32 0.30 -3.90 33.09
N SER A 33 0.71 -5.05 33.63
CA SER A 33 1.61 -5.99 32.95
C SER A 33 0.98 -6.67 31.75
N ALA A 34 -0.35 -6.88 31.77
CA ALA A 34 -1.13 -7.38 30.64
C ALA A 34 -1.27 -6.32 29.52
N GLN A 35 -1.37 -5.04 29.89
CA GLN A 35 -1.36 -3.93 28.94
C GLN A 35 0.04 -3.68 28.35
N GLU A 36 1.10 -3.97 29.11
CA GLU A 36 2.50 -3.96 28.63
C GLU A 36 2.76 -5.08 27.61
N THR A 37 2.18 -6.28 27.82
CA THR A 37 2.30 -7.41 26.87
C THR A 37 1.55 -7.18 25.56
N VAL A 38 0.48 -6.36 25.58
CA VAL A 38 -0.18 -5.88 24.35
C VAL A 38 0.70 -4.86 23.61
N ARG A 39 1.49 -4.04 24.32
CA ARG A 39 2.48 -3.13 23.70
C ARG A 39 3.75 -3.83 23.21
N THR A 40 4.03 -5.02 23.72
CA THR A 40 5.19 -5.85 23.36
C THR A 40 4.81 -7.13 22.60
N ALA A 41 3.62 -7.17 22.00
CA ALA A 41 3.26 -8.19 21.03
C ALA A 41 4.20 -8.09 19.82
N SER A 42 5.33 -8.79 19.93
CA SER A 42 6.23 -9.18 18.85
C SER A 42 5.39 -9.61 17.65
N PRO A 43 5.70 -9.14 16.43
CA PRO A 43 4.74 -9.10 15.34
C PRO A 43 4.23 -10.52 15.11
N ALA A 44 2.93 -10.71 15.32
CA ALA A 44 2.23 -11.92 14.93
C ALA A 44 2.68 -12.26 13.51
N ARG A 45 3.53 -13.31 13.41
CA ARG A 45 4.15 -13.89 12.21
C ARG A 45 4.10 -12.93 11.03
N ALA A 46 5.16 -12.16 10.81
CA ALA A 46 5.31 -11.26 9.66
C ALA A 46 4.67 -11.88 8.42
N ALA A 47 3.41 -11.51 8.14
CA ALA A 47 2.76 -11.87 6.90
C ALA A 47 3.71 -11.33 5.83
N SER A 48 4.24 -12.22 4.98
CA SER A 48 5.29 -11.90 4.03
C SER A 48 4.88 -10.64 3.26
N ALA A 49 5.43 -9.50 3.65
CA ALA A 49 5.01 -8.23 3.10
C ALA A 49 5.44 -8.19 1.63
N VAL A 50 4.49 -7.93 0.75
CA VAL A 50 4.74 -7.86 -0.68
C VAL A 50 5.54 -6.57 -0.96
N PRO A 51 6.74 -6.66 -1.53
CA PRO A 51 7.51 -5.47 -1.90
C PRO A 51 6.82 -4.74 -3.05
N SER A 52 6.85 -3.41 -3.00
CA SER A 52 6.32 -2.53 -4.05
C SER A 52 7.25 -1.36 -4.37
N SER A 53 7.13 -0.81 -5.57
CA SER A 53 7.69 0.48 -5.95
C SER A 53 6.68 1.59 -5.64
N ALA A 54 6.96 2.42 -4.63
CA ALA A 54 6.08 3.47 -4.17
C ALA A 54 6.37 4.82 -4.84
N SER A 55 5.32 5.58 -5.14
CA SER A 55 5.45 6.96 -5.62
C SER A 55 6.00 7.85 -4.51
N THR A 56 6.90 8.78 -4.83
CA THR A 56 7.30 9.85 -3.89
C THR A 56 6.11 10.71 -3.48
N GLY A 57 5.03 10.77 -4.27
CA GLY A 57 3.78 11.46 -3.94
C GLY A 57 3.02 10.89 -2.73
N VAL A 58 3.28 9.64 -2.33
CA VAL A 58 2.70 9.02 -1.11
C VAL A 58 3.71 8.83 0.01
N ALA A 59 4.89 9.45 -0.12
CA ALA A 59 6.00 9.23 0.81
C ALA A 59 5.66 9.66 2.23
N ASP A 60 5.05 10.83 2.40
CA ASP A 60 4.70 11.36 3.72
C ASP A 60 3.63 10.49 4.41
N LEU A 61 2.67 10.01 3.63
CA LEU A 61 1.60 9.15 4.11
C LEU A 61 2.13 7.78 4.55
N LEU A 62 3.06 7.20 3.79
CA LEU A 62 3.69 5.92 4.15
C LEU A 62 4.68 6.04 5.31
N ARG A 63 5.50 7.09 5.34
CA ARG A 63 6.51 7.29 6.40
C ARG A 63 5.90 7.79 7.71
N GLY A 64 4.72 8.40 7.64
CA GLY A 64 3.98 8.88 8.80
C GLY A 64 3.47 7.77 9.73
N PRO A 65 2.78 8.15 10.83
CA PRO A 65 2.16 7.20 11.74
C PRO A 65 1.10 6.36 11.03
N VAL A 66 0.83 5.16 11.55
CA VAL A 66 -0.24 4.30 11.05
C VAL A 66 -1.58 4.99 11.26
N ARG A 67 -2.35 5.12 10.19
CA ARG A 67 -3.68 5.75 10.15
C ARG A 67 -4.72 4.75 9.66
N PRO A 68 -5.96 4.81 10.20
CA PRO A 68 -7.06 4.04 9.65
C PRO A 68 -7.40 4.51 8.24
N ALA A 69 -7.69 3.54 7.38
CA ALA A 69 -8.09 3.75 6.01
C ALA A 69 -9.32 2.90 5.67
N ARG A 70 -9.97 3.22 4.57
CA ARG A 70 -11.11 2.47 4.04
C ARG A 70 -10.90 2.15 2.58
N VAL A 71 -11.28 0.94 2.17
CA VAL A 71 -11.30 0.56 0.76
C VAL A 71 -12.32 1.43 0.03
N LEU A 72 -11.90 2.16 -0.99
CA LEU A 72 -12.80 2.88 -1.90
C LEU A 72 -13.31 1.96 -2.99
N MET A 73 -12.38 1.27 -3.64
CA MET A 73 -12.65 0.35 -4.75
C MET A 73 -11.60 -0.74 -4.79
N SER A 74 -12.02 -1.95 -5.15
CA SER A 74 -11.14 -3.08 -5.47
C SER A 74 -11.41 -3.59 -6.88
N GLY A 75 -10.35 -3.90 -7.62
CA GLY A 75 -10.40 -4.49 -8.94
C GLY A 75 -9.13 -5.28 -9.28
N PRO A 76 -9.06 -5.87 -10.50
CA PRO A 76 -7.94 -6.73 -10.87
C PRO A 76 -6.59 -6.02 -10.92
N ALA A 77 -6.58 -4.76 -11.38
CA ALA A 77 -5.37 -3.99 -11.55
C ALA A 77 -5.01 -3.11 -10.33
N ALA A 78 -5.97 -2.86 -9.42
CA ALA A 78 -5.78 -1.89 -8.35
C ALA A 78 -6.73 -2.07 -7.17
N VAL A 79 -6.27 -1.68 -5.99
CA VAL A 79 -7.10 -1.37 -4.82
C VAL A 79 -6.81 0.06 -4.39
N TYR A 80 -7.85 0.87 -4.26
CA TYR A 80 -7.74 2.26 -3.81
C TYR A 80 -8.28 2.38 -2.40
N LEU A 81 -7.56 3.13 -1.56
CA LEU A 81 -7.86 3.35 -0.15
C LEU A 81 -8.00 4.84 0.11
N GLN A 82 -9.00 5.21 0.89
CA GLN A 82 -9.13 6.53 1.48
C GLN A 82 -8.49 6.52 2.86
N VAL A 83 -7.62 7.48 3.13
CA VAL A 83 -6.92 7.63 4.41
C VAL A 83 -7.37 8.93 5.06
N SER A 84 -7.82 8.85 6.31
CA SER A 84 -8.16 10.05 7.08
C SER A 84 -6.89 10.71 7.60
N THR A 85 -6.65 11.94 7.20
CA THR A 85 -5.52 12.78 7.64
C THR A 85 -6.03 14.01 8.39
N GLU A 86 -5.14 14.73 9.06
CA GLU A 86 -5.49 15.98 9.75
C GLU A 86 -5.94 17.08 8.77
N ARG A 87 -5.52 17.01 7.51
CA ARG A 87 -5.86 18.00 6.47
C ARG A 87 -7.10 17.61 5.65
N GLY A 88 -7.73 16.47 5.93
CA GLY A 88 -8.83 15.92 5.15
C GLY A 88 -8.57 14.46 4.74
N SER A 89 -9.13 14.03 3.61
CA SER A 89 -8.93 12.66 3.11
C SER A 89 -7.93 12.61 1.97
N ASP A 90 -6.93 11.74 2.10
CA ASP A 90 -6.02 11.38 1.01
C ASP A 90 -6.41 10.03 0.40
N VAL A 91 -5.89 9.76 -0.80
CA VAL A 91 -6.10 8.48 -1.49
C VAL A 91 -4.76 7.84 -1.81
N VAL A 92 -4.63 6.55 -1.55
CA VAL A 92 -3.48 5.72 -1.94
C VAL A 92 -3.95 4.47 -2.68
N GLY A 93 -3.22 4.08 -3.71
CA GLY A 93 -3.51 2.90 -4.51
C GLY A 93 -2.45 1.83 -4.36
N VAL A 94 -2.84 0.57 -4.23
CA VAL A 94 -1.98 -0.59 -4.50
C VAL A 94 -2.28 -1.06 -5.90
N LEU A 95 -1.28 -1.05 -6.78
CA LEU A 95 -1.44 -1.22 -8.22
C LEU A 95 -0.64 -2.43 -8.71
N THR A 96 -1.13 -3.16 -9.70
CA THR A 96 -0.31 -4.16 -10.42
C THR A 96 0.67 -3.50 -11.38
N SER A 97 1.65 -4.25 -11.88
CA SER A 97 2.70 -3.72 -12.75
C SER A 97 2.21 -3.22 -14.12
N ASP A 98 1.06 -3.73 -14.57
CA ASP A 98 0.37 -3.39 -15.82
C ASP A 98 -0.69 -2.29 -15.64
N ALA A 99 -0.93 -1.82 -14.42
CA ALA A 99 -1.80 -0.68 -14.16
C ALA A 99 -1.13 0.65 -14.54
N ALA A 100 -1.94 1.67 -14.81
CA ALA A 100 -1.45 3.03 -14.96
C ALA A 100 -0.72 3.48 -13.69
N ARG A 101 0.53 3.94 -13.81
CA ARG A 101 1.30 4.43 -12.68
C ARG A 101 0.81 5.81 -12.28
N LEU A 102 0.05 5.87 -11.18
CA LEU A 102 -0.50 7.11 -10.66
C LEU A 102 0.38 7.66 -9.53
N PRO A 103 0.48 8.99 -9.34
CA PRO A 103 1.26 9.60 -8.25
C PRO A 103 0.85 9.16 -6.84
N LEU A 104 -0.34 8.56 -6.71
CA LEU A 104 -0.89 8.01 -5.48
C LEU A 104 -0.56 6.52 -5.26
N GLY A 105 0.26 5.91 -6.13
CA GLY A 105 0.39 4.46 -6.26
C GLY A 105 1.60 3.82 -5.58
N CYS A 106 1.38 2.63 -5.03
CA CYS A 106 2.38 1.60 -4.73
C CYS A 106 2.23 0.47 -5.75
N VAL A 107 3.21 0.30 -6.62
CA VAL A 107 3.16 -0.65 -7.73
C VAL A 107 3.82 -1.97 -7.34
N LEU A 108 3.05 -3.05 -7.38
CA LEU A 108 3.52 -4.42 -7.18
C LEU A 108 4.31 -4.90 -8.40
N PHE A 109 5.27 -5.80 -8.18
CA PHE A 109 6.08 -6.40 -9.25
C PHE A 109 5.40 -7.60 -9.93
N ARG A 110 4.06 -7.61 -9.98
CA ARG A 110 3.28 -8.65 -10.65
C ARG A 110 2.17 -8.03 -11.51
N PRO A 111 1.87 -8.60 -12.69
CA PRO A 111 0.74 -8.15 -13.49
C PRO A 111 -0.59 -8.62 -12.88
N SER A 112 -1.69 -8.01 -13.32
CA SER A 112 -3.04 -8.47 -13.04
C SER A 112 -3.27 -9.86 -13.63
N ASN A 113 -3.99 -10.71 -12.89
CA ASN A 113 -4.39 -12.05 -13.33
C ASN A 113 -5.91 -12.14 -13.62
N GLY A 114 -6.57 -10.98 -13.76
CA GLY A 114 -8.02 -10.88 -13.97
C GLY A 114 -8.87 -11.08 -12.71
N ARG A 115 -8.27 -11.44 -11.57
CA ARG A 115 -8.96 -11.51 -10.27
C ARG A 115 -8.67 -10.26 -9.45
N PRO A 116 -9.60 -9.80 -8.60
CA PRO A 116 -9.34 -8.69 -7.69
C PRO A 116 -8.08 -8.91 -6.87
N LEU A 117 -7.27 -7.86 -6.72
CA LEU A 117 -6.07 -7.90 -5.89
C LEU A 117 -6.37 -8.30 -4.44
N VAL A 118 -7.50 -7.81 -3.92
CA VAL A 118 -8.06 -8.16 -2.62
C VAL A 118 -9.59 -8.26 -2.76
N ALA A 119 -10.20 -9.34 -2.28
CA ALA A 119 -11.64 -9.56 -2.38
C ALA A 119 -12.41 -8.88 -1.22
N LEU A 120 -12.24 -7.57 -1.03
CA LEU A 120 -12.93 -6.78 -0.01
C LEU A 120 -13.90 -5.77 -0.63
N PRO A 121 -15.07 -5.55 0.00
CA PRO A 121 -16.03 -4.55 -0.46
C PRO A 121 -15.55 -3.12 -0.18
N SER A 122 -16.18 -2.14 -0.83
CA SER A 122 -16.02 -0.73 -0.48
C SER A 122 -16.40 -0.48 0.99
N GLY A 123 -15.69 0.41 1.66
CA GLY A 123 -15.81 0.70 3.08
C GLY A 123 -15.08 -0.28 4.01
N ALA A 124 -14.53 -1.39 3.49
CA ALA A 124 -13.77 -2.34 4.31
C ALA A 124 -12.56 -1.65 4.99
N PRO A 125 -12.21 -2.04 6.22
CA PRO A 125 -11.11 -1.44 6.97
C PRO A 125 -9.76 -1.76 6.33
N ALA A 126 -8.86 -0.78 6.39
CA ALA A 126 -7.47 -0.87 5.97
C ALA A 126 -6.60 0.00 6.88
N GLU A 127 -5.29 -0.14 6.78
CA GLU A 127 -4.32 0.70 7.48
C GLU A 127 -3.24 1.19 6.52
N VAL A 128 -2.79 2.42 6.72
CA VAL A 128 -1.66 2.97 5.98
C VAL A 128 -0.73 3.77 6.89
N GLY A 129 0.57 3.56 6.75
CA GLY A 129 1.61 4.25 7.52
C GLY A 129 2.64 3.27 8.07
N GLY A 130 3.65 3.75 8.79
CA GLY A 130 4.72 2.90 9.32
C GLY A 130 5.50 2.13 8.24
N GLY A 131 5.58 2.68 7.03
CA GLY A 131 6.24 2.12 5.86
C GLY A 131 5.45 1.04 5.12
N ARG A 132 4.16 0.83 5.45
CA ARG A 132 3.34 -0.23 4.87
C ARG A 132 1.89 0.18 4.61
N ILE A 133 1.23 -0.62 3.80
CA ILE A 133 -0.22 -0.62 3.57
C ILE A 133 -0.74 -2.01 3.96
N VAL A 134 -1.84 -2.06 4.71
CA VAL A 134 -2.50 -3.31 5.11
C VAL A 134 -3.95 -3.26 4.66
N VAL A 135 -4.37 -4.23 3.85
CA VAL A 135 -5.74 -4.34 3.33
C VAL A 135 -6.13 -5.82 3.31
N GLY A 136 -6.99 -6.24 4.23
CA GLY A 136 -7.33 -7.65 4.40
C GLY A 136 -6.09 -8.49 4.73
N ASP A 137 -5.80 -9.49 3.89
CA ASP A 137 -4.63 -10.35 3.95
C ASP A 137 -3.40 -9.79 3.21
N LEU A 138 -3.58 -8.71 2.44
CA LEU A 138 -2.51 -8.08 1.68
C LEU A 138 -1.76 -7.05 2.52
N VAL A 139 -0.49 -7.34 2.80
CA VAL A 139 0.47 -6.39 3.39
C VAL A 139 1.47 -5.97 2.32
N VAL A 140 1.56 -4.68 2.04
CA VAL A 140 2.47 -4.10 1.04
C VAL A 140 3.48 -3.21 1.72
N ARG A 141 4.75 -3.28 1.29
CA ARG A 141 5.83 -2.40 1.78
C ARG A 141 6.55 -1.70 0.64
N ALA A 142 6.87 -0.44 0.84
CA ALA A 142 7.72 0.31 -0.08
C ALA A 142 9.15 -0.25 -0.04
N ALA A 143 9.56 -0.95 -1.08
CA ALA A 143 10.91 -1.50 -1.25
C ALA A 143 11.77 -0.63 -2.20
N ALA A 144 11.12 0.15 -3.06
CA ALA A 144 11.75 1.11 -3.96
C ALA A 144 10.86 2.35 -4.10
N TRP A 145 11.43 3.45 -4.59
CA TRP A 145 10.72 4.71 -4.81
C TRP A 145 10.84 5.16 -6.27
N TRP A 146 9.78 5.76 -6.81
CA TRP A 146 9.78 6.41 -8.12
C TRP A 146 9.20 7.81 -8.02
N ASP A 147 9.73 8.73 -8.83
CA ASP A 147 9.26 10.11 -8.90
C ASP A 147 8.24 10.26 -10.04
N PRO A 148 6.97 10.63 -9.74
CA PRO A 148 5.96 10.83 -10.76
C PRO A 148 6.13 12.12 -11.56
N GLN A 149 7.01 13.04 -11.13
CA GLN A 149 7.19 14.29 -11.84
C GLN A 149 7.87 14.04 -13.19
N PRO A 150 7.24 14.41 -14.32
CA PRO A 150 7.87 14.29 -15.62
C PRO A 150 9.07 15.23 -15.66
N ARG A 151 10.20 14.72 -16.14
CA ARG A 151 11.38 15.56 -16.39
C ARG A 151 11.13 16.37 -17.66
N LEU A 152 10.65 17.59 -17.48
CA LEU A 152 10.49 18.54 -18.58
C LEU A 152 11.86 19.17 -18.89
N PRO A 153 12.17 19.43 -20.17
CA PRO A 153 13.32 20.25 -20.51
C PRO A 153 13.19 21.63 -19.88
N SER A 154 14.33 22.28 -19.59
CA SER A 154 14.32 23.64 -19.08
C SER A 154 13.61 24.57 -20.08
N PRO A 155 12.77 25.51 -19.59
CA PRO A 155 12.10 26.44 -20.47
C PRO A 155 13.15 27.29 -21.20
N HIS A 156 13.06 27.37 -22.53
CA HIS A 156 13.90 28.25 -23.34
C HIS A 156 13.03 29.42 -23.82
N PRO A 157 13.08 30.60 -23.16
CA PRO A 157 12.14 31.69 -23.42
C PRO A 157 12.12 32.18 -24.88
N ALA A 158 13.26 32.05 -25.60
CA ALA A 158 13.35 32.42 -27.00
C ALA A 158 12.48 31.54 -27.94
N LEU A 159 12.09 30.33 -27.51
CA LEU A 159 11.20 29.44 -28.27
C LEU A 159 9.72 29.64 -27.92
N LEU A 160 9.38 30.53 -26.97
CA LEU A 160 8.00 30.75 -26.54
C LEU A 160 7.09 31.22 -27.68
N PRO A 161 7.48 32.18 -28.54
CA PRO A 161 6.61 32.61 -29.64
C PRO A 161 6.26 31.46 -30.59
N GLU A 162 7.23 30.59 -30.87
CA GLU A 162 7.03 29.43 -31.73
C GLU A 162 6.18 28.35 -31.06
N GLY A 163 6.44 28.05 -29.78
CA GLY A 163 5.61 27.12 -29.00
C GLY A 163 4.16 27.58 -28.88
N VAL A 164 3.91 28.89 -28.68
CA VAL A 164 2.56 29.47 -28.66
C VAL A 164 1.90 29.38 -30.03
N ARG A 165 2.64 29.64 -31.11
CA ARG A 165 2.14 29.49 -32.48
C ARG A 165 1.72 28.05 -32.76
N GLN A 166 2.57 27.09 -32.43
CA GLN A 166 2.31 25.65 -32.59
C GLN A 166 1.09 25.21 -31.76
N LEU A 167 1.01 25.63 -30.50
CA LEU A 167 -0.14 25.37 -29.61
C LEU A 167 -1.45 25.92 -30.21
N ARG A 168 -1.44 27.16 -30.70
CA ARG A 168 -2.62 27.81 -31.31
C ARG A 168 -3.07 27.08 -32.57
N THR A 169 -2.14 26.66 -33.42
CA THR A 169 -2.45 25.87 -34.62
C THR A 169 -3.04 24.50 -34.25
N THR A 170 -2.52 23.83 -33.21
CA THR A 170 -3.06 22.52 -32.79
C THR A 170 -4.44 22.64 -32.13
N LEU A 171 -4.69 23.69 -31.35
CA LEU A 171 -5.97 23.87 -30.64
C LEU A 171 -7.09 24.47 -31.50
N TYR A 172 -6.75 25.32 -32.46
CA TYR A 172 -7.71 26.11 -33.23
C TYR A 172 -7.56 25.98 -34.75
N GLY A 173 -6.65 25.11 -35.22
CA GLY A 173 -6.54 24.77 -36.63
C GLY A 173 -7.74 23.93 -37.09
N GLU A 174 -8.23 24.22 -38.29
CA GLU A 174 -9.31 23.49 -38.95
C GLU A 174 -9.05 21.97 -38.95
N GLY A 175 -10.04 21.19 -38.50
CA GLY A 175 -10.06 19.73 -38.64
C GLY A 175 -9.47 18.88 -37.50
N VAL A 176 -9.02 19.47 -36.38
CA VAL A 176 -8.52 18.68 -35.23
C VAL A 176 -9.58 18.60 -34.12
N PRO A 177 -10.06 17.42 -33.71
CA PRO A 177 -10.96 17.32 -32.57
C PRO A 177 -10.23 17.79 -31.30
N HIS A 178 -10.86 18.67 -30.53
CA HIS A 178 -10.32 19.35 -29.35
C HIS A 178 -9.69 18.44 -28.25
N SER A 179 -9.88 17.12 -28.33
CA SER A 179 -9.35 16.12 -27.40
C SER A 179 -8.12 15.35 -27.91
N ALA A 180 -7.71 15.55 -29.18
CA ALA A 180 -6.55 14.88 -29.78
C ALA A 180 -5.35 15.83 -29.84
N PHE A 181 -4.81 16.20 -28.69
CA PHE A 181 -3.63 17.06 -28.63
C PHE A 181 -2.37 16.26 -28.94
N THR A 182 -1.99 16.18 -30.21
CA THR A 182 -0.68 15.69 -30.64
C THR A 182 0.19 16.90 -30.97
N LEU A 183 1.21 17.16 -30.14
CA LEU A 183 2.21 18.16 -30.45
C LEU A 183 3.26 17.54 -31.37
N PRO A 184 3.54 18.13 -32.55
CA PRO A 184 4.70 17.75 -33.35
C PRO A 184 5.98 17.72 -32.51
N GLY A 185 6.65 16.56 -32.47
CA GLY A 185 7.88 16.35 -31.69
C GLY A 185 7.69 15.77 -30.28
N LEU A 186 6.45 15.64 -29.79
CA LEU A 186 6.13 14.87 -28.59
C LEU A 186 5.56 13.50 -28.98
N PRO A 187 5.93 12.41 -28.30
CA PRO A 187 5.44 11.08 -28.65
C PRO A 187 3.92 11.05 -28.55
N ALA A 188 3.25 10.88 -29.69
CA ALA A 188 1.81 10.67 -29.74
C ALA A 188 1.51 9.26 -29.26
N GLY A 189 0.91 9.13 -28.07
CA GLY A 189 0.43 7.86 -27.55
C GLY A 189 0.00 7.95 -26.09
N PRO A 190 -1.00 7.15 -25.66
CA PRO A 190 -1.39 7.08 -24.27
C PRO A 190 -0.23 6.47 -23.49
N VAL A 191 0.29 7.24 -22.55
CA VAL A 191 1.37 6.92 -21.60
C VAL A 191 2.77 6.74 -22.24
N ALA A 192 3.71 7.51 -21.72
CA ALA A 192 5.12 7.41 -22.03
C ALA A 192 5.61 5.95 -21.87
N ARG A 193 6.07 5.37 -22.98
CA ARG A 193 6.86 4.13 -22.94
C ARG A 193 8.21 4.47 -22.31
N TRP A 194 8.38 4.11 -21.05
CA TRP A 194 9.66 4.24 -20.34
C TRP A 194 10.77 3.46 -21.06
N PRO A 195 12.01 3.97 -21.11
CA PRO A 195 13.14 3.15 -21.50
C PRO A 195 13.26 1.98 -20.51
N ARG A 196 13.30 0.75 -21.03
CA ARG A 196 13.78 -0.39 -20.25
C ARG A 196 15.20 -0.05 -19.84
N SER A 197 15.42 0.20 -18.55
CA SER A 197 16.76 0.24 -17.98
C SER A 197 17.46 -1.05 -18.39
N ALA A 198 18.55 -0.91 -19.15
CA ALA A 198 19.41 -1.99 -19.55
C ALA A 198 19.86 -2.73 -18.28
N VAL A 199 19.45 -3.99 -18.16
CA VAL A 199 20.17 -4.94 -17.32
C VAL A 199 21.59 -4.97 -17.89
N PRO A 200 22.65 -4.68 -17.12
CA PRO A 200 24.00 -4.90 -17.61
C PRO A 200 24.11 -6.37 -18.01
N SER A 201 24.39 -6.64 -19.29
CA SER A 201 24.68 -7.99 -19.74
C SER A 201 25.87 -8.47 -18.90
N ALA A 202 25.65 -9.50 -18.08
CA ALA A 202 26.74 -10.29 -17.55
C ALA A 202 27.57 -10.74 -18.77
N GLY A 203 28.82 -10.30 -18.82
CA GLY A 203 29.76 -10.72 -19.85
C GLY A 203 29.87 -12.24 -19.88
N PRO A 204 30.21 -12.84 -21.04
CA PRO A 204 30.35 -14.28 -21.14
C PRO A 204 31.44 -14.75 -20.17
N THR A 205 31.02 -15.56 -19.20
CA THR A 205 31.91 -16.37 -18.36
C THR A 205 32.80 -17.18 -19.28
N SER A 206 34.09 -16.82 -19.32
CA SER A 206 35.13 -17.60 -19.98
C SER A 206 35.15 -19.01 -19.39
N THR A 207 34.81 -20.00 -20.20
CA THR A 207 35.01 -21.41 -19.88
C THR A 207 36.51 -21.71 -19.78
N PRO A 208 36.98 -22.45 -18.76
CA PRO A 208 38.35 -22.92 -18.72
C PRO A 208 38.55 -23.98 -19.80
N ARG A 209 39.53 -23.76 -20.69
CA ARG A 209 40.03 -24.77 -21.63
C ARG A 209 40.57 -25.96 -20.84
N CYS A 210 40.01 -27.14 -21.04
CA CYS A 210 40.66 -28.39 -20.68
C CYS A 210 41.90 -28.58 -21.58
N ALA A 211 43.05 -28.79 -20.96
CA ALA A 211 44.26 -29.21 -21.64
C ALA A 211 44.13 -30.69 -22.11
N PRO A 212 44.70 -31.08 -23.24
CA PRO A 212 44.78 -32.48 -23.64
C PRO A 212 45.81 -33.25 -22.79
N PRO A 213 45.63 -34.57 -22.59
CA PRO A 213 46.55 -35.39 -21.82
C PRO A 213 47.89 -35.58 -22.53
N PRO A 214 49.00 -35.77 -21.79
CA PRO A 214 50.27 -36.16 -22.39
C PRO A 214 50.20 -37.60 -22.89
N GLY A 215 50.78 -37.84 -24.07
CA GLY A 215 51.12 -39.18 -24.56
C GLY A 215 52.38 -39.74 -23.89
#